data_AF-A0A1L7X0J4-F1
#
_entry.id   AF-A0A1L7X0J4-F1
#
_cell.length_a   1.000
_cell.length_b   1.000
_cell.length_c   1.000
_cell.angle_alpha   90.00
_cell.angle_beta   90.00
_cell.angle_gamma   90.00
#
_symmetry.space_group_name_H-M   'P 1'
#
loop_
_entity.id
_entity.type
_entity.pdbx_description
1 polymer ?
#
loop_
_entity_poly.entity_id
_entity_poly.type
_entity_poly.pdbx_seq_one_letter_code
_entity_poly.pdbx_strand_id
1 'polypeptide(L)'
;MHFLTATTTIISLLSLAVSALPTTVDSRAASTAIDPSLVPIFSIKTGSGVGANGVAIPKTCPPSRSAFIAKLSANVAAGNVLGTPITFNTNPEVQDTKTNESRATAMIITLQSFTGVKGVGCPGASTPELLSQQKTGVVSPS
;
A
#
# COMPACT_ATOMS: atom_id res chain seq x y z
N MET A 1 -2.76 -37.65 57.10
CA MET A 1 -2.52 -39.10 56.96
C MET A 1 -2.05 -39.34 55.54
N HIS A 2 -0.81 -39.79 55.40
CA HIS A 2 -0.14 -40.09 54.14
C HIS A 2 -0.65 -41.41 53.55
N PHE A 3 -0.77 -41.51 52.23
CA PHE A 3 -0.55 -42.78 51.54
C PHE A 3 0.31 -42.56 50.29
N LEU A 4 1.50 -43.17 50.34
CA LEU A 4 2.49 -43.33 49.28
C LEU A 4 2.15 -44.55 48.39
N THR A 5 2.92 -44.69 47.29
CA THR A 5 3.19 -45.87 46.43
C THR A 5 2.35 -45.97 45.15
N ALA A 6 2.87 -46.36 43.97
CA ALA A 6 4.23 -46.61 43.48
C ALA A 6 4.23 -46.50 41.94
N THR A 7 5.41 -46.22 41.40
CA THR A 7 5.76 -46.06 39.99
C THR A 7 5.58 -47.32 39.14
N THR A 8 5.18 -47.16 37.87
CA THR A 8 5.58 -48.09 36.80
C THR A 8 5.80 -47.33 35.50
N THR A 9 7.06 -47.31 35.05
CA THR A 9 7.53 -46.80 33.76
C THR A 9 7.24 -47.83 32.66
N ILE A 10 6.71 -47.39 31.52
CA ILE A 10 6.85 -48.11 30.25
C ILE A 10 7.34 -47.12 29.19
N ILE A 11 8.51 -47.44 28.66
CA ILE A 11 9.17 -46.81 27.52
C ILE A 11 8.48 -47.35 26.25
N SER A 12 7.97 -46.46 25.41
CA SER A 12 7.65 -46.77 24.01
C SER A 12 8.20 -45.65 23.14
N LEU A 13 9.34 -45.93 22.50
CA LEU A 13 9.82 -45.21 21.33
C LEU A 13 8.97 -45.61 20.12
N LEU A 14 8.29 -44.64 19.51
CA LEU A 14 7.86 -44.75 18.12
C LEU A 14 8.07 -43.40 17.44
N SER A 15 9.21 -43.28 16.77
CA SER A 15 9.51 -42.20 15.82
C SER A 15 8.70 -42.43 14.55
N LEU A 16 7.81 -41.51 14.17
CA LEU A 16 7.26 -41.45 12.81
C LEU A 16 7.08 -40.00 12.33
N ALA A 17 7.83 -39.71 11.27
CA ALA A 17 7.53 -38.85 10.13
C ALA A 17 7.12 -37.37 10.36
N VAL A 18 8.06 -36.51 9.99
CA VAL A 18 7.86 -35.13 9.54
C VAL A 18 6.71 -35.05 8.54
N SER A 19 5.77 -34.16 8.79
CA SER A 19 4.97 -33.51 7.75
C SER A 19 5.12 -32.01 7.94
N ALA A 20 6.14 -31.44 7.31
CA ALA A 20 6.14 -30.03 6.99
C ALA A 20 5.01 -29.83 5.98
N LEU A 21 3.85 -29.37 6.46
CA LEU A 21 2.81 -28.89 5.58
C LEU A 21 3.44 -27.77 4.75
N PRO A 22 3.36 -27.81 3.41
CA PRO A 22 3.55 -26.59 2.66
C PRO A 22 2.45 -25.65 3.17
N THR A 23 2.83 -24.60 3.90
CA THR A 23 1.98 -23.42 3.98
C THR A 23 1.84 -22.97 2.54
N THR A 24 0.75 -23.37 1.91
CA THR A 24 0.24 -22.71 0.73
C THR A 24 0.21 -21.23 1.12
N VAL A 25 1.18 -20.48 0.60
CA VAL A 25 1.10 -19.02 0.55
C VAL A 25 -0.26 -18.77 -0.08
N ASP A 26 -1.19 -18.32 0.75
CA ASP A 26 -2.55 -17.99 0.36
C ASP A 26 -2.42 -16.94 -0.76
N SER A 27 -2.50 -17.41 -2.00
CA SER A 27 -2.41 -16.58 -3.19
C SER A 27 -3.74 -15.84 -3.43
N ARG A 28 -4.63 -15.82 -2.43
CA ARG A 28 -5.88 -15.05 -2.42
C ARG A 28 -5.69 -13.59 -1.96
N ALA A 29 -4.46 -13.15 -1.70
CA ALA A 29 -4.13 -11.72 -1.58
C ALA A 29 -3.85 -11.03 -2.94
N ALA A 30 -4.04 -11.72 -4.07
CA ALA A 30 -3.65 -11.23 -5.39
C ALA A 30 -4.80 -10.63 -6.24
N SER A 31 -5.98 -10.37 -5.66
CA SER A 31 -7.16 -9.88 -6.41
C SER A 31 -7.54 -8.42 -6.14
N THR A 32 -6.64 -7.59 -5.61
CA THR A 32 -6.91 -6.14 -5.42
C THR A 32 -5.69 -5.25 -5.60
N ALA A 33 -4.63 -5.75 -6.22
CA ALA A 33 -3.48 -4.92 -6.54
C ALA A 33 -3.83 -3.95 -7.68
N ILE A 34 -3.65 -2.65 -7.45
CA ILE A 34 -3.75 -1.63 -8.50
C ILE A 34 -2.64 -1.89 -9.52
N ASP A 35 -2.97 -1.84 -10.80
CA ASP A 35 -1.98 -1.90 -11.88
C ASP A 35 -0.95 -0.76 -11.69
N PRO A 36 0.36 -1.07 -11.55
CA PRO A 36 1.38 -0.05 -11.36
C PRO A 36 1.43 1.01 -12.46
N SER A 37 1.00 0.71 -13.70
CA SER A 37 0.95 1.67 -14.80
C SER A 37 -0.01 2.83 -14.56
N LEU A 38 -0.99 2.65 -13.66
CA LEU A 38 -1.96 3.68 -13.28
C LEU A 38 -1.40 4.76 -12.35
N VAL A 39 -0.25 4.49 -11.73
CA VAL A 39 0.43 5.41 -10.81
C VAL A 39 1.61 6.03 -11.54
N PRO A 40 1.72 7.36 -11.68
CA PRO A 40 2.87 7.98 -12.32
C PRO A 40 4.21 7.60 -11.66
N ILE A 41 5.30 7.72 -12.42
CA ILE A 41 6.64 7.67 -11.85
C ILE A 41 6.90 9.00 -11.13
N PHE A 42 7.35 8.94 -9.87
CA PHE A 42 7.69 10.15 -9.12
C PHE A 42 9.07 10.66 -9.54
N SER A 43 9.12 11.88 -10.09
CA SER A 43 10.37 12.56 -10.44
C SER A 43 11.21 12.90 -9.21
N ILE A 44 10.55 13.32 -8.13
CA ILE A 44 11.19 13.62 -6.85
C ILE A 44 11.47 12.31 -6.11
N LYS A 45 12.70 12.15 -5.61
CA LYS A 45 13.11 10.96 -4.85
C LYS A 45 12.94 11.16 -3.35
N THR A 46 12.59 10.08 -2.65
CA THR A 46 12.64 10.02 -1.19
C THR A 46 14.00 10.50 -0.69
N GLY A 47 14.03 11.31 0.37
CA GLY A 47 15.26 11.89 0.91
C GLY A 47 15.68 13.22 0.28
N SER A 48 15.00 13.71 -0.77
CA SER A 48 15.28 15.02 -1.37
C SER A 48 15.16 16.15 -0.35
N GLY A 49 14.05 16.19 0.41
CA GLY A 49 13.73 17.29 1.33
C GLY A 49 13.30 18.58 0.62
N VAL A 50 13.39 18.60 -0.71
CA VAL A 50 12.92 19.68 -1.58
C VAL A 50 11.95 19.08 -2.60
N GLY A 51 10.75 19.63 -2.63
CA GLY A 51 9.67 19.28 -3.53
C GLY A 51 9.63 20.16 -4.78
N ALA A 52 8.54 20.06 -5.52
CA ALA A 52 8.28 20.90 -6.68
C ALA A 52 8.37 22.39 -6.33
N ASN A 53 8.93 23.19 -7.24
CA ASN A 53 9.13 24.63 -7.08
C ASN A 53 9.93 25.04 -5.83
N GLY A 54 10.79 24.17 -5.31
CA GLY A 54 11.64 24.46 -4.14
C GLY A 54 10.92 24.38 -2.80
N VAL A 55 9.67 23.88 -2.75
CA VAL A 55 8.90 23.73 -1.51
C VAL A 55 9.59 22.73 -0.58
N ALA A 56 9.84 23.10 0.67
CA ALA A 56 10.37 22.17 1.65
C ALA A 56 9.37 21.03 1.92
N ILE A 57 9.84 19.79 1.85
CA ILE A 57 9.05 18.58 2.13
C ILE A 57 9.77 17.71 3.16
N PRO A 58 9.07 16.85 3.92
CA PRO A 58 9.73 15.89 4.79
C PRO A 58 10.69 14.99 4.00
N LYS A 59 11.85 14.63 4.59
CA LYS A 59 12.82 13.73 3.95
C LYS A 59 12.27 12.31 3.70
N THR A 60 11.19 11.93 4.37
CA THR A 60 10.44 10.70 4.12
C THR A 60 9.52 10.79 2.89
N CYS A 61 9.43 11.96 2.24
CA CYS A 61 8.54 12.21 1.11
C CYS A 61 9.32 12.42 -0.21
N PRO A 62 8.77 11.92 -1.33
CA PRO A 62 7.62 11.00 -1.40
C PRO A 62 7.96 9.62 -0.78
N PRO A 63 6.96 8.80 -0.40
CA PRO A 63 7.23 7.40 -0.10
C PRO A 63 7.78 6.68 -1.34
N SER A 64 8.38 5.50 -1.16
CA SER A 64 8.74 4.69 -2.32
C SER A 64 7.48 4.36 -3.13
N ARG A 65 7.59 4.35 -4.46
CA ARG A 65 6.44 4.12 -5.34
C ARG A 65 5.78 2.77 -5.09
N SER A 66 6.55 1.74 -4.74
CA SER A 66 6.02 0.43 -4.37
C SER A 66 5.19 0.47 -3.07
N ALA A 67 5.70 1.15 -2.03
CA ALA A 67 4.95 1.32 -0.78
C ALA A 67 3.69 2.17 -1.00
N PHE A 68 3.76 3.18 -1.87
CA PHE A 68 2.62 3.97 -2.29
C PHE A 68 1.55 3.13 -2.98
N ILE A 69 1.91 2.32 -3.98
CA ILE A 69 0.98 1.44 -4.71
C ILE A 69 0.32 0.44 -3.75
N ALA A 70 1.09 -0.15 -2.83
CA ALA A 70 0.56 -1.07 -1.83
C ALA A 70 -0.50 -0.40 -0.94
N LYS A 71 -0.21 0.82 -0.45
CA LYS A 71 -1.14 1.60 0.36
C LYS A 71 -2.39 2.02 -0.42
N LEU A 72 -2.20 2.48 -1.66
CA LEU A 72 -3.30 2.85 -2.55
C LEU A 72 -4.22 1.66 -2.82
N SER A 73 -3.65 0.49 -3.09
CA SER A 73 -4.41 -0.75 -3.32
C SER A 73 -5.27 -1.10 -2.10
N ALA A 74 -4.71 -1.03 -0.89
CA ALA A 74 -5.47 -1.25 0.34
C ALA A 74 -6.60 -0.22 0.54
N ASN A 75 -6.33 1.04 0.25
CA ASN A 75 -7.32 2.11 0.38
C ASN A 75 -8.46 1.98 -0.64
N VAL A 76 -8.15 1.60 -1.89
CA VAL A 76 -9.16 1.37 -2.95
C VAL A 76 -10.01 0.15 -2.61
N ALA A 77 -9.40 -0.93 -2.10
CA ALA A 77 -10.11 -2.10 -1.59
C ALA A 77 -11.10 -1.72 -0.47
N ALA A 78 -10.70 -0.82 0.42
CA ALA A 78 -11.54 -0.32 1.51
C ALA A 78 -12.57 0.74 1.05
N GLY A 79 -12.46 1.25 -0.18
CA GLY A 79 -13.29 2.34 -0.70
C GLY A 79 -13.14 3.68 0.03
N ASN A 80 -12.17 3.81 0.93
CA ASN A 80 -11.95 5.02 1.71
C ASN A 80 -10.52 5.12 2.27
N VAL A 81 -10.12 6.34 2.60
CA VAL A 81 -8.90 6.66 3.36
C VAL A 81 -9.31 7.38 4.64
N LEU A 82 -9.24 6.67 5.77
CA LEU A 82 -9.56 7.22 7.09
C LEU A 82 -10.94 7.92 7.11
N GLY A 83 -11.95 7.25 6.56
CA GLY A 83 -13.32 7.76 6.47
C GLY A 83 -13.58 8.74 5.33
N THR A 84 -12.57 9.08 4.52
CA THR A 84 -12.73 9.88 3.30
C THR A 84 -12.96 8.94 2.12
N PRO A 85 -14.15 8.91 1.49
CA PRO A 85 -14.41 8.00 0.38
C PRO A 85 -13.44 8.21 -0.77
N ILE A 86 -12.97 7.12 -1.38
CA ILE A 86 -12.19 7.17 -2.62
C ILE A 86 -12.69 6.09 -3.57
N THR A 87 -12.79 6.43 -4.86
CA THR A 87 -13.11 5.48 -5.93
C THR A 87 -12.64 6.04 -7.27
N PHE A 88 -12.21 5.18 -8.18
CA PHE A 88 -11.88 5.52 -9.56
C PHE A 88 -11.87 4.25 -10.42
N ASN A 89 -11.88 4.41 -11.74
CA ASN A 89 -11.78 3.28 -12.67
C ASN A 89 -10.35 2.70 -12.67
N THR A 90 -10.21 1.43 -12.32
CA THR A 90 -8.94 0.71 -12.22
C THR A 90 -8.54 -0.03 -13.50
N ASN A 91 -9.29 0.10 -14.60
CA ASN A 91 -8.89 -0.44 -15.90
C ASN A 91 -7.80 0.47 -16.52
N PRO A 92 -6.59 -0.04 -16.80
CA PRO A 92 -5.51 0.73 -17.41
C PRO A 92 -5.82 1.24 -18.83
N GLU A 93 -6.79 0.67 -19.52
CA GLU A 93 -7.22 1.14 -20.84
C GLU A 93 -8.11 2.39 -20.76
N VAL A 94 -8.71 2.67 -19.60
CA VAL A 94 -9.60 3.83 -19.41
C VAL A 94 -8.78 5.03 -18.93
N GLN A 95 -8.49 5.93 -19.87
CA GLN A 95 -7.58 7.08 -19.68
C GLN A 95 -8.25 8.42 -20.02
N ASP A 96 -9.57 8.53 -19.91
CA ASP A 96 -10.26 9.81 -20.09
C ASP A 96 -9.93 10.81 -18.97
N THR A 97 -10.07 12.10 -19.26
CA THR A 97 -9.75 13.20 -18.35
C THR A 97 -10.37 13.02 -16.96
N LYS A 98 -11.68 12.72 -16.89
CA LYS A 98 -12.40 12.64 -15.62
C LYS A 98 -11.97 11.43 -14.80
N THR A 99 -11.74 10.30 -15.45
CA THR A 99 -11.16 9.12 -14.79
C THR A 99 -9.79 9.44 -14.20
N ASN A 100 -8.95 10.14 -14.94
CA ASN A 100 -7.58 10.46 -14.51
C ASN A 100 -7.56 11.48 -13.36
N GLU A 101 -8.43 12.49 -13.39
CA GLU A 101 -8.60 13.44 -12.28
C GLU A 101 -9.07 12.75 -10.99
N SER A 102 -10.05 11.84 -11.12
CA SER A 102 -10.58 11.06 -9.99
C SER A 102 -9.51 10.14 -9.39
N ARG A 103 -8.75 9.46 -10.26
CA ARG A 103 -7.62 8.62 -9.87
C ARG A 103 -6.54 9.42 -9.15
N ALA A 104 -6.14 10.56 -9.69
CA ALA A 104 -5.17 11.45 -9.05
C ALA A 104 -5.66 12.00 -7.71
N THR A 105 -6.96 12.29 -7.58
CA THR A 105 -7.57 12.70 -6.32
C THR A 105 -7.46 11.61 -5.25
N ALA A 106 -7.79 10.36 -5.59
CA ALA A 106 -7.62 9.21 -4.69
C ALA A 106 -6.15 8.99 -4.29
N MET A 107 -5.22 9.16 -5.25
CA MET A 107 -3.78 9.09 -5.01
C MET A 107 -3.30 10.19 -4.06
N ILE A 108 -3.76 11.44 -4.23
CA ILE A 108 -3.38 12.56 -3.35
C ILE A 108 -3.94 12.37 -1.94
N ILE A 109 -5.19 11.93 -1.79
CA ILE A 109 -5.79 11.65 -0.48
C ILE A 109 -4.99 10.54 0.24
N THR A 110 -4.59 9.50 -0.50
CA THR A 110 -3.71 8.44 0.02
C THR A 110 -2.34 8.98 0.43
N LEU A 111 -1.72 9.83 -0.39
CA LEU A 111 -0.42 10.45 -0.14
C LEU A 111 -0.45 11.30 1.14
N GLN A 112 -1.47 12.14 1.27
CA GLN A 112 -1.66 13.04 2.41
C GLN A 112 -2.06 12.32 3.71
N SER A 113 -2.40 11.04 3.63
CA SER A 113 -2.74 10.19 4.77
C SER A 113 -1.82 8.97 4.90
N PHE A 114 -0.66 8.99 4.23
CA PHE A 114 0.18 7.81 4.05
C PHE A 114 0.67 7.20 5.37
N THR A 115 0.90 8.04 6.38
CA THR A 115 1.31 7.67 7.76
C THR A 115 0.20 7.05 8.60
N GLY A 116 -1.04 7.01 8.09
CA GLY A 116 -2.21 6.54 8.84
C GLY A 116 -2.92 7.63 9.64
N VAL A 117 -2.46 8.88 9.55
CA VAL A 117 -3.13 10.05 10.14
C VAL A 117 -3.57 10.99 9.03
N LYS A 118 -4.85 11.39 9.06
CA LYS A 118 -5.46 12.24 8.03
C LYS A 118 -4.75 13.59 7.98
N GLY A 119 -4.26 13.96 6.79
CA GLY A 119 -3.57 15.24 6.56
C GLY A 119 -2.11 15.28 7.07
N VAL A 120 -1.60 14.21 7.69
CA VAL A 120 -0.23 14.13 8.23
C VAL A 120 0.60 13.12 7.42
N GLY A 121 0.49 13.19 6.10
CA GLY A 121 1.26 12.37 5.16
C GLY A 121 2.28 13.20 4.37
N CYS A 122 2.47 12.83 3.11
CA CYS A 122 3.33 13.58 2.22
C CYS A 122 2.56 14.69 1.51
N PRO A 123 3.11 15.91 1.41
CA PRO A 123 2.48 17.00 0.67
C PRO A 123 2.50 16.69 -0.83
N GLY A 124 1.52 17.20 -1.57
CA GLY A 124 1.45 17.01 -3.03
C GLY A 124 2.68 17.55 -3.78
N ALA A 125 3.38 18.54 -3.20
CA ALA A 125 4.67 19.02 -3.72
C ALA A 125 5.75 17.94 -3.82
N SER A 126 5.62 16.82 -3.10
CA SER A 126 6.52 15.66 -3.22
C SER A 126 6.26 14.78 -4.44
N THR A 127 5.13 14.98 -5.13
CA THR A 127 4.68 14.21 -6.31
C THR A 127 3.94 15.13 -7.30
N PRO A 128 4.63 16.07 -7.97
CA PRO A 128 4.01 17.05 -8.88
C PRO A 128 3.18 16.40 -10.00
N GLU A 129 3.50 15.17 -10.39
CA GLU A 129 2.77 14.40 -11.39
C GLU A 129 1.32 14.16 -10.96
N LEU A 130 1.10 13.86 -9.67
CA LEU A 130 -0.26 13.67 -9.13
C LEU A 130 -1.05 14.98 -9.15
N LEU A 131 -0.41 16.10 -8.80
CA LEU A 131 -1.05 17.42 -8.84
C LEU A 131 -1.41 17.82 -10.27
N SER A 132 -0.51 17.57 -11.22
CA SER A 132 -0.75 17.82 -12.65
C SER A 132 -1.92 16.98 -13.17
N GLN A 133 -1.92 15.67 -12.88
CA GLN A 133 -2.99 14.77 -13.29
C GLN A 133 -4.33 15.10 -12.65
N GLN A 134 -4.36 15.53 -11.38
CA GLN A 134 -5.59 15.98 -10.72
C GLN A 134 -6.18 17.23 -11.37
N LYS A 135 -5.33 18.13 -11.87
CA LYS A 135 -5.76 19.40 -12.47
C LYS A 135 -6.13 19.28 -13.94
N THR A 136 -5.48 18.39 -14.68
CA THR A 136 -5.56 18.35 -16.15
C THR A 136 -6.14 17.05 -16.70
N GLY A 137 -6.21 16.00 -15.87
CA GLY A 137 -6.51 14.64 -16.32
C GLY A 137 -5.46 14.04 -17.26
N VAL A 138 -4.32 14.71 -17.48
CA VAL A 138 -3.23 14.17 -18.31
C VAL A 138 -2.32 13.31 -17.44
N VAL A 139 -2.06 12.08 -17.88
CA VAL A 139 -1.13 11.17 -17.21
C VAL A 139 0.29 11.57 -17.60
N SER A 140 1.17 11.80 -16.61
CA SER A 140 2.59 12.03 -16.89
C SER A 140 3.20 10.78 -17.54
N PRO A 141 4.02 10.93 -18.59
CA PRO A 141 4.70 9.79 -19.21
C PRO A 141 5.57 9.07 -18.17
N SER A 142 5.59 7.74 -18.25
CA SER A 142 6.39 6.86 -17.39
C SER A 142 7.88 6.91 -17.75
#